data_AF-A0A1E1MUN1-F1
#
_entry.id   AF-A0A1E1MUN1-F1
#
_cell.length_a   1.000
_cell.length_b   1.000
_cell.length_c   1.000
_cell.angle_alpha   90.00
_cell.angle_beta   90.00
_cell.angle_gamma   90.00
#
_symmetry.space_group_name_H-M   'P 1'
#
loop_
_entity.id
_entity.type
_entity.pdbx_description
1 polymer ?
#
loop_
_entity_poly.entity_id
_entity_poly.type
_entity_poly.pdbx_seq_one_letter_code
_entity_poly.pdbx_strand_id
1 'polypeptide(L)'
;MDDLSSLCTICHIEPPIYTCPRCNLQTCSLACSKRHKIRSMCNGIRDPTKFLPIEQVATPWGIDHDYNFLHGIETSVARSEKVLIQDLELISIDEMERARTGESIQEYRRRTGRGEKELPGEACIERDLKWANIRVMKAPKGMKRNKENATGWNKRQRCIIWQVEWIREGKERTLFRAMGNRPIGEFYEAMVEEERILNMSEKERREKKKGEKRRRADEVKRNLAKRARGEEEKLDMTSVPILQDPKTGTWNVAPVYSAREEVANSEREDSIAMPPPPKPRDYKFYLHRPLTPASFPKVLAPISHSKPLTEQLRKREVLEFPTIHVFPSSAETLPEGFMLEEDFLKAVADGKKGVGKKMEQDVETEDEDSTDSEDTSSGEESDSEESMEDGEIA
;
A
#
# COMPACT_ATOMS: atom_id res chain seq x y z
N MET A 1 -34.70 -22.55 -64.13
CA MET A 1 -33.47 -23.18 -63.61
C MET A 1 -32.85 -22.12 -62.74
N ASP A 2 -33.16 -22.14 -61.45
CA ASP A 2 -32.62 -21.18 -60.50
C ASP A 2 -31.17 -21.55 -60.22
N ASP A 3 -30.26 -20.61 -60.51
CA ASP A 3 -28.83 -20.81 -60.38
C ASP A 3 -28.47 -20.86 -58.89
N LEU A 4 -27.95 -22.01 -58.42
CA LEU A 4 -27.56 -22.24 -57.02
C LEU A 4 -26.49 -21.25 -56.53
N SER A 5 -25.83 -20.53 -57.45
CA SER A 5 -24.89 -19.45 -57.18
C SER A 5 -25.54 -18.19 -56.59
N SER A 6 -26.86 -18.01 -56.78
CA SER A 6 -27.61 -16.82 -56.34
C SER A 6 -28.18 -16.93 -54.92
N LEU A 7 -28.09 -18.11 -54.31
CA LEU A 7 -28.62 -18.42 -52.98
C LEU A 7 -27.48 -18.51 -51.96
N CYS A 8 -27.82 -18.36 -50.68
CA CYS A 8 -26.86 -18.46 -49.60
C CYS A 8 -26.07 -19.78 -49.65
N THR A 9 -24.75 -19.69 -49.59
CA THR A 9 -23.81 -20.83 -49.67
C THR A 9 -23.89 -21.82 -48.49
N ILE A 10 -24.65 -21.50 -47.44
CA ILE A 10 -24.77 -22.33 -46.23
C ILE A 10 -26.13 -23.01 -46.12
N CYS A 11 -27.22 -22.29 -46.45
CA CYS A 11 -28.58 -22.82 -46.35
C CYS A 11 -29.23 -23.08 -47.71
N HIS A 12 -28.78 -22.45 -48.79
CA HIS A 12 -29.32 -22.54 -50.15
C HIS A 12 -30.84 -22.29 -50.27
N ILE A 13 -31.42 -21.51 -49.35
CA ILE A 13 -32.86 -21.20 -49.33
C ILE A 13 -33.11 -19.73 -49.71
N GLU A 14 -32.37 -18.81 -49.08
CA GLU A 14 -32.57 -17.37 -49.22
C GLU A 14 -31.39 -16.71 -49.95
N PRO A 15 -31.61 -15.58 -50.63
CA PRO A 15 -30.53 -14.79 -51.20
C PRO A 15 -29.60 -14.25 -50.10
N PRO A 16 -28.29 -14.11 -50.36
CA PRO A 16 -27.34 -13.62 -49.38
C PRO A 16 -27.49 -12.12 -49.10
N ILE A 17 -27.33 -11.74 -47.83
CA ILE A 17 -27.39 -10.34 -47.34
C ILE A 17 -26.02 -9.89 -46.80
N TYR A 18 -25.26 -10.81 -46.23
CA TYR A 18 -23.99 -10.55 -45.55
C TYR A 18 -22.83 -11.20 -46.29
N THR A 19 -21.67 -10.55 -46.30
CA THR A 19 -20.43 -11.08 -46.90
C THR A 19 -19.33 -11.13 -45.84
N CYS A 20 -18.69 -12.28 -45.69
CA CYS A 20 -17.60 -12.45 -44.72
C CYS A 20 -16.34 -11.68 -45.18
N PRO A 21 -15.72 -10.82 -44.35
CA PRO A 21 -14.59 -10.00 -44.77
C PRO A 21 -13.27 -10.77 -44.95
N ARG A 22 -13.19 -12.02 -44.48
CA ARG A 22 -12.01 -12.89 -44.64
C ARG A 22 -12.03 -13.68 -45.94
N CYS A 23 -13.11 -14.45 -46.15
CA CYS A 23 -13.23 -15.39 -47.27
C CYS A 23 -14.24 -14.95 -48.35
N ASN A 24 -14.86 -13.78 -48.19
CA ASN A 24 -15.90 -13.24 -49.08
C ASN A 24 -17.13 -14.15 -49.26
N LEU A 25 -17.34 -15.09 -48.32
CA LEU A 25 -18.49 -15.98 -48.37
C LEU A 25 -19.79 -15.23 -48.09
N GLN A 26 -20.76 -15.41 -48.98
CA GLN A 26 -22.06 -14.76 -48.93
C GLN A 26 -23.07 -15.60 -48.13
N THR A 27 -23.72 -14.97 -47.15
CA THR A 27 -24.65 -15.59 -46.20
C THR A 27 -25.94 -14.79 -46.03
N CYS A 28 -27.10 -15.43 -45.88
CA CYS A 28 -28.39 -14.73 -45.74
C CYS A 28 -28.65 -14.19 -44.33
N SER A 29 -28.09 -14.81 -43.29
CA SER A 29 -28.40 -14.51 -41.89
C SER A 29 -27.22 -14.69 -40.95
N LEU A 30 -27.32 -14.12 -39.74
CA LEU A 30 -26.31 -14.28 -38.69
C LEU A 30 -26.10 -15.75 -38.28
N ALA A 31 -27.15 -16.58 -38.33
CA ALA A 31 -27.03 -18.02 -38.10
C ALA A 31 -26.17 -18.69 -39.18
N CYS A 32 -26.35 -18.31 -40.45
CA CYS A 32 -25.51 -18.80 -41.55
C CYS A 32 -24.08 -18.24 -41.46
N SER A 33 -23.91 -17.00 -41.01
CA SER A 33 -22.58 -16.42 -40.82
C SER A 33 -21.80 -17.13 -39.70
N LYS A 34 -22.42 -17.41 -38.54
CA LYS A 34 -21.80 -18.22 -37.47
C LYS A 34 -21.51 -19.66 -37.93
N ARG A 35 -22.44 -20.28 -38.65
CA ARG A 35 -22.28 -21.65 -39.15
C ARG A 35 -21.14 -21.78 -40.17
N HIS A 36 -20.90 -20.78 -41.03
CA HIS A 36 -19.73 -20.83 -41.92
C HIS A 36 -18.41 -20.68 -41.14
N LYS A 37 -18.37 -19.80 -40.13
CA LYS A 37 -17.16 -19.61 -39.31
C LYS A 37 -16.70 -20.93 -38.69
N ILE A 38 -17.66 -21.72 -38.20
CA ILE A 38 -17.40 -23.04 -37.62
C ILE A 38 -17.01 -24.05 -38.71
N ARG A 39 -17.83 -24.21 -39.76
CA ARG A 39 -17.62 -25.24 -40.79
C ARG A 39 -16.36 -25.04 -41.63
N SER A 40 -15.98 -23.78 -41.88
CA SER A 40 -14.83 -23.42 -42.70
C SER A 40 -13.63 -22.96 -41.87
N MET A 41 -13.64 -23.16 -40.54
CA MET A 41 -12.59 -22.71 -39.61
C MET A 41 -12.16 -21.26 -39.88
N CYS A 42 -13.14 -20.38 -40.12
CA CYS A 42 -12.92 -18.99 -40.48
C CYS A 42 -13.12 -18.09 -39.26
N ASN A 43 -12.10 -17.34 -38.85
CA ASN A 43 -12.21 -16.37 -37.75
C ASN A 43 -13.13 -15.18 -38.09
N GLY A 44 -13.44 -14.96 -39.37
CA GLY A 44 -14.25 -13.85 -39.85
C GLY A 44 -13.60 -12.47 -39.71
N ILE A 45 -12.29 -12.42 -39.47
CA ILE A 45 -11.47 -11.22 -39.40
C ILE A 45 -10.71 -11.12 -40.73
N ARG A 46 -10.75 -9.95 -41.37
CA ARG A 46 -9.98 -9.70 -42.59
C ARG A 46 -8.49 -9.91 -42.29
N ASP A 47 -7.79 -10.60 -43.16
CA ASP A 47 -6.34 -10.80 -43.04
C ASP A 47 -5.62 -9.52 -43.50
N PRO A 48 -4.97 -8.76 -42.59
CA PRO A 48 -4.26 -7.54 -42.97
C PRO A 48 -2.95 -7.83 -43.71
N THR A 49 -2.44 -9.07 -43.65
CA THR A 49 -1.13 -9.46 -44.22
C THR A 49 -1.22 -10.04 -45.63
N LYS A 50 -2.42 -10.11 -46.20
CA LYS A 50 -2.64 -10.63 -47.54
C LYS A 50 -1.96 -9.75 -48.58
N PHE A 51 -1.07 -10.34 -49.39
CA PHE A 51 -0.41 -9.63 -50.48
C PHE A 51 -1.43 -9.04 -51.46
N LEU A 52 -1.32 -7.72 -51.68
CA LEU A 52 -2.06 -7.00 -52.71
C LEU A 52 -1.06 -6.41 -53.72
N PRO A 53 -1.31 -6.56 -55.03
CA PRO A 53 -0.47 -5.92 -56.04
C PRO A 53 -0.59 -4.39 -55.91
N ILE A 54 0.49 -3.67 -56.26
CA ILE A 54 0.60 -2.21 -56.10
C ILE A 54 -0.57 -1.45 -56.73
N GLU A 55 -1.08 -1.92 -57.87
CA GLU A 55 -2.23 -1.33 -58.56
C GLU A 55 -3.51 -1.34 -57.72
N GLN A 56 -3.70 -2.36 -56.88
CA GLN A 56 -4.86 -2.45 -55.98
C GLN A 56 -4.65 -1.65 -54.70
N VAL A 57 -3.41 -1.50 -54.24
CA VAL A 57 -3.05 -0.67 -53.08
C VAL A 57 -3.22 0.82 -53.41
N ALA A 58 -2.84 1.24 -54.63
CA ALA A 58 -2.98 2.61 -55.12
C ALA A 58 -4.43 3.02 -55.44
N THR A 59 -5.43 2.32 -54.87
CA THR A 59 -6.84 2.69 -54.90
C THR A 59 -7.24 3.34 -53.56
N PRO A 60 -8.27 4.20 -53.53
CA PRO A 60 -8.76 4.77 -52.26
C PRO A 60 -9.07 3.71 -51.21
N TRP A 61 -9.65 2.57 -51.64
CA TRP A 61 -9.94 1.44 -50.75
C TRP A 61 -8.68 0.77 -50.19
N GLY A 62 -7.63 0.63 -50.99
CA GLY A 62 -6.34 0.07 -50.56
C GLY A 62 -5.65 0.97 -49.54
N ILE A 63 -5.69 2.29 -49.74
CA ILE A 63 -5.16 3.28 -48.79
C ILE A 63 -5.94 3.24 -47.46
N ASP A 64 -7.27 3.21 -47.52
CA ASP A 64 -8.12 3.12 -46.32
C ASP A 64 -7.85 1.83 -45.53
N HIS A 65 -7.61 0.72 -46.22
CA HIS A 65 -7.24 -0.55 -45.58
C HIS A 65 -5.96 -0.40 -44.74
N ASP A 66 -4.89 0.11 -45.34
CA ASP A 66 -3.60 0.27 -44.66
C ASP A 66 -3.65 1.32 -43.56
N TYR A 67 -4.38 2.42 -43.79
CA TYR A 67 -4.63 3.42 -42.76
C TYR A 67 -5.33 2.83 -41.54
N ASN A 68 -6.41 2.06 -41.74
CA ASN A 68 -7.14 1.43 -40.64
C ASN A 68 -6.26 0.42 -39.88
N PHE A 69 -5.40 -0.31 -40.58
CA PHE A 69 -4.44 -1.24 -39.95
C PHE A 69 -3.42 -0.49 -39.09
N LEU A 70 -2.75 0.51 -39.65
CA LEU A 70 -1.76 1.32 -38.92
C LEU A 70 -2.40 2.05 -37.74
N HIS A 71 -3.57 2.65 -37.94
CA HIS A 71 -4.32 3.31 -36.88
C HIS A 71 -4.75 2.34 -35.78
N GLY A 72 -5.13 1.11 -36.13
CA GLY A 72 -5.43 0.05 -35.17
C GLY A 72 -4.23 -0.30 -34.30
N ILE A 73 -3.03 -0.41 -34.90
CA ILE A 73 -1.78 -0.66 -34.18
C ILE A 73 -1.46 0.52 -33.24
N GLU A 74 -1.46 1.75 -33.76
CA GLU A 74 -1.18 2.95 -32.97
C GLU A 74 -2.13 3.08 -31.78
N THR A 75 -3.42 2.86 -32.01
CA THR A 75 -4.45 2.91 -30.96
C THR A 75 -4.24 1.79 -29.94
N SER A 76 -3.89 0.58 -30.38
CA SER A 76 -3.60 -0.54 -29.48
C SER A 76 -2.39 -0.25 -28.59
N VAL A 77 -1.30 0.26 -29.18
CA VAL A 77 -0.11 0.69 -28.42
C VAL A 77 -0.51 1.79 -27.43
N ALA A 78 -1.20 2.84 -27.88
CA ALA A 78 -1.62 3.93 -27.01
C ALA A 78 -2.54 3.46 -25.86
N ARG A 79 -3.44 2.49 -26.09
CA ARG A 79 -4.24 1.87 -25.03
C ARG A 79 -3.38 1.12 -24.03
N SER A 80 -2.47 0.26 -24.52
CA SER A 80 -1.56 -0.49 -23.66
C SER A 80 -0.71 0.42 -22.77
N GLU A 81 -0.26 1.56 -23.30
CA GLU A 81 0.51 2.54 -22.55
C GLU A 81 -0.30 3.23 -21.47
N LYS A 82 -1.55 3.59 -21.78
CA LYS A 82 -2.49 4.15 -20.79
C LYS A 82 -2.72 3.15 -19.66
N VAL A 83 -2.94 1.87 -19.97
CA VAL A 83 -3.14 0.83 -18.94
C VAL A 83 -1.90 0.69 -18.05
N LEU A 84 -0.70 0.65 -18.63
CA LEU A 84 0.55 0.50 -17.88
C LEU A 84 0.88 1.71 -16.98
N ILE A 85 0.58 2.92 -17.45
CA ILE A 85 0.93 4.17 -16.75
C ILE A 85 -0.17 4.61 -15.79
N GLN A 86 -1.43 4.62 -16.23
CA GLN A 86 -2.54 5.24 -15.49
C GLN A 86 -3.25 4.21 -14.61
N ASP A 87 -3.62 3.06 -15.16
CA ASP A 87 -4.44 2.09 -14.42
C ASP A 87 -3.58 1.29 -13.45
N LEU A 88 -2.52 0.68 -13.98
CA LEU A 88 -1.63 -0.17 -13.21
C LEU A 88 -0.50 0.61 -12.54
N GLU A 89 -0.13 1.79 -13.04
CA GLU A 89 0.98 2.62 -12.51
C GLU A 89 2.29 1.85 -12.34
N LEU A 90 2.58 0.90 -13.23
CA LEU A 90 3.77 0.05 -13.17
C LEU A 90 5.02 0.80 -13.61
N ILE A 91 4.86 1.69 -14.58
CA ILE A 91 5.93 2.36 -15.31
C ILE A 91 5.65 3.86 -15.33
N SER A 92 6.67 4.70 -15.13
CA SER A 92 6.51 6.14 -15.29
C SER A 92 6.60 6.55 -16.77
N ILE A 93 6.00 7.69 -17.12
CA ILE A 93 6.09 8.26 -18.48
C ILE A 93 7.56 8.36 -18.94
N ASP A 94 8.43 8.91 -18.08
CA ASP A 94 9.88 9.01 -18.32
C ASP A 94 10.55 7.65 -18.55
N GLU A 95 10.05 6.57 -17.94
CA GLU A 95 10.61 5.22 -18.09
C GLU A 95 10.20 4.58 -19.42
N MET A 96 8.96 4.82 -19.83
CA MET A 96 8.44 4.41 -21.14
C MET A 96 9.12 5.17 -22.29
N GLU A 97 9.31 6.49 -22.16
CA GLU A 97 10.02 7.29 -23.15
C GLU A 97 11.48 6.82 -23.34
N ARG A 98 12.18 6.51 -22.24
CA ARG A 98 13.53 5.93 -22.29
C ARG A 98 13.57 4.58 -22.99
N ALA A 99 12.58 3.72 -22.72
CA ALA A 99 12.52 2.41 -23.36
C ALA A 99 12.32 2.52 -24.88
N ARG A 100 11.51 3.48 -25.35
CA ARG A 100 11.30 3.73 -26.78
C ARG A 100 12.55 4.26 -27.49
N THR A 101 13.31 5.13 -26.84
CA THR A 101 14.53 5.70 -27.44
C THR A 101 15.75 4.79 -27.33
N GLY A 102 15.68 3.73 -26.52
CA GLY A 102 16.82 2.86 -26.22
C GLY A 102 17.93 3.58 -25.45
N GLU A 103 17.64 4.74 -24.86
CA GLU A 103 18.61 5.56 -24.14
C GLU A 103 19.03 4.87 -22.84
N SER A 104 20.34 4.83 -22.57
CA SER A 104 20.83 4.42 -21.26
C SER A 104 20.43 5.44 -20.17
N ILE A 105 20.34 4.99 -18.92
CA ILE A 105 20.03 5.86 -17.77
C ILE A 105 21.02 7.05 -17.70
N GLN A 106 22.28 6.83 -18.06
CA GLN A 106 23.31 7.87 -18.01
C GLN A 106 23.16 8.92 -19.13
N GLU A 107 22.70 8.50 -20.31
CA GLU A 107 22.41 9.42 -21.43
C GLU A 107 21.16 10.25 -21.16
N TYR A 108 20.10 9.62 -20.65
CA TYR A 108 18.90 10.33 -20.21
C TYR A 108 19.22 11.41 -19.18
N ARG A 109 20.06 11.07 -18.18
CA ARG A 109 20.53 12.03 -17.16
C ARG A 109 21.31 13.19 -17.77
N ARG A 110 22.19 12.93 -18.75
CA ARG A 110 22.95 13.97 -19.47
C ARG A 110 22.02 14.88 -20.28
N ARG A 111 21.04 14.32 -20.98
CA ARG A 111 20.11 15.07 -21.84
C ARG A 111 19.14 15.94 -21.05
N THR A 112 18.53 15.39 -20.01
CA THR A 112 17.47 16.07 -19.25
C THR A 112 18.00 16.92 -18.10
N GLY A 113 19.24 16.67 -17.65
CA GLY A 113 19.77 17.24 -16.41
C GLY A 113 18.99 16.79 -15.15
N ARG A 114 17.97 15.94 -15.30
CA ARG A 114 17.21 15.33 -14.21
C ARG A 114 17.96 14.08 -13.78
N GLY A 115 18.94 14.28 -12.90
CA GLY A 115 19.45 13.20 -12.07
C GLY A 115 18.31 12.65 -11.21
N GLU A 116 18.35 11.35 -10.93
CA GLU A 116 17.55 10.72 -9.89
C GLU A 116 17.96 11.38 -8.57
N LYS A 117 17.30 12.49 -8.23
CA LYS A 117 17.53 13.18 -6.97
C LYS A 117 16.87 12.30 -5.93
N GLU A 118 17.65 11.40 -5.32
CA GLU A 118 17.27 10.79 -4.05
C GLU A 118 16.72 11.91 -3.18
N LEU A 119 15.43 11.84 -2.89
CA LEU A 119 14.81 12.89 -2.10
C LEU A 119 15.59 12.92 -0.77
N PRO A 120 15.97 14.09 -0.23
CA PRO A 120 16.77 14.13 0.99
C PRO A 120 16.19 13.30 2.15
N GLY A 121 14.88 13.06 2.13
CA GLY A 121 14.21 12.15 3.06
C GLY A 121 14.47 10.66 2.81
N GLU A 122 14.52 10.20 1.56
CA GLU A 122 14.77 8.79 1.21
C GLU A 122 16.18 8.36 1.59
N ALA A 123 17.20 9.18 1.28
CA ALA A 123 18.57 8.93 1.71
C ALA A 123 18.69 8.90 3.25
N CYS A 124 17.91 9.71 3.97
CA CYS A 124 17.87 9.66 5.43
C CYS A 124 17.23 8.36 5.93
N ILE A 125 16.11 7.93 5.32
CA ILE A 125 15.48 6.65 5.64
C ILE A 125 16.46 5.51 5.40
N GLU A 126 17.09 5.46 4.23
CA GLU A 126 18.02 4.38 3.88
C GLU A 126 19.21 4.32 4.82
N ARG A 127 19.76 5.47 5.21
CA ARG A 127 20.82 5.54 6.24
C ARG A 127 20.34 4.96 7.56
N ASP A 128 19.17 5.35 8.04
CA ASP A 128 18.61 4.87 9.31
C ASP A 128 18.29 3.37 9.26
N LEU A 129 17.79 2.86 8.12
CA LEU A 129 17.57 1.42 7.88
C LEU A 129 18.89 0.65 7.94
N LYS A 130 19.94 1.15 7.28
CA LYS A 130 21.28 0.55 7.31
C LYS A 130 21.84 0.53 8.73
N TRP A 131 21.74 1.65 9.46
CA TRP A 131 22.22 1.74 10.85
C TRP A 131 21.46 0.81 11.80
N ALA A 132 20.15 0.66 11.62
CA ALA A 132 19.34 -0.28 12.38
C ALA A 132 19.36 -1.71 11.81
N ASN A 133 20.14 -1.97 10.75
CA ASN A 133 20.22 -3.26 10.08
C ASN A 133 18.83 -3.84 9.72
N ILE A 134 17.92 -2.99 9.25
CA ILE A 134 16.55 -3.35 8.85
C ILE A 134 16.55 -3.56 7.34
N ARG A 135 16.11 -4.73 6.88
CA ARG A 135 15.96 -5.00 5.45
C ARG A 135 14.52 -4.72 5.03
N VAL A 136 14.31 -3.65 4.28
CA VAL A 136 12.99 -3.34 3.69
C VAL A 136 12.98 -3.81 2.24
N MET A 137 12.08 -4.72 1.92
CA MET A 137 11.84 -5.21 0.57
C MET A 137 10.71 -4.38 -0.04
N LYS A 138 11.02 -3.53 -1.00
CA LYS A 138 10.00 -2.75 -1.72
C LYS A 138 9.15 -3.70 -2.57
N ALA A 139 7.84 -3.56 -2.47
CA ALA A 139 6.89 -4.20 -3.35
C ALA A 139 6.99 -3.52 -4.72
N PRO A 140 6.74 -4.27 -5.80
CA PRO A 140 6.67 -3.70 -7.14
C PRO A 140 5.71 -2.51 -7.21
N LYS A 141 6.06 -1.53 -8.06
CA LYS A 141 5.16 -0.41 -8.40
C LYS A 141 3.82 -0.96 -8.86
N GLY A 142 2.74 -0.21 -8.63
CA GLY A 142 1.39 -0.62 -9.01
C GLY A 142 0.73 -1.66 -8.10
N MET A 143 1.50 -2.42 -7.30
CA MET A 143 0.91 -3.33 -6.33
C MET A 143 0.25 -2.57 -5.18
N LYS A 144 -0.84 -3.12 -4.67
CA LYS A 144 -1.65 -2.55 -3.59
C LYS A 144 -0.82 -2.10 -2.38
N ARG A 145 0.15 -2.93 -1.96
CA ARG A 145 1.02 -2.62 -0.82
C ARG A 145 1.99 -1.45 -1.10
N ASN A 146 2.45 -1.30 -2.34
CA ASN A 146 3.27 -0.15 -2.72
C ASN A 146 2.43 1.13 -2.73
N LYS A 147 1.21 1.08 -3.30
CA LYS A 147 0.26 2.21 -3.33
C LYS A 147 -0.20 2.66 -1.93
N GLU A 148 -0.40 1.70 -1.01
CA GLU A 148 -0.80 1.96 0.38
C GLU A 148 0.36 2.48 1.26
N ASN A 149 1.60 2.45 0.76
CA ASN A 149 2.78 2.84 1.53
C ASN A 149 2.89 4.38 1.65
N ALA A 150 2.77 4.88 2.89
CA ALA A 150 2.99 6.28 3.24
C ALA A 150 4.19 6.49 4.19
N THR A 151 5.15 5.55 4.19
CA THR A 151 6.41 5.67 4.94
C THR A 151 7.18 6.89 4.45
N GLY A 152 7.74 7.65 5.39
CA GLY A 152 8.44 8.89 5.05
C GLY A 152 9.36 9.37 6.15
N TRP A 153 10.12 10.42 5.87
CA TRP A 153 11.08 10.99 6.82
C TRP A 153 10.52 12.23 7.52
N ASN A 154 10.51 12.22 8.85
CA ASN A 154 10.21 13.42 9.63
C ASN A 154 11.47 14.25 9.85
N LYS A 155 11.59 15.39 9.16
CA LYS A 155 12.74 16.29 9.31
C LYS A 155 12.86 16.89 10.71
N ARG A 156 11.73 17.20 11.38
CA ARG A 156 11.72 17.87 12.70
C ARG A 156 12.18 16.94 13.82
N GLN A 157 11.69 15.70 13.80
CA GLN A 157 12.01 14.69 14.82
C GLN A 157 13.17 13.77 14.41
N ARG A 158 13.71 13.95 13.19
CA ARG A 158 14.79 13.15 12.60
C ARG A 158 14.55 11.64 12.76
N CYS A 159 13.35 11.20 12.40
CA CYS A 159 12.95 9.81 12.52
C CYS A 159 12.07 9.38 11.33
N ILE A 160 12.03 8.06 11.10
CA ILE A 160 11.15 7.45 10.10
C ILE A 160 9.72 7.47 10.64
N ILE A 161 8.79 7.97 9.84
CA ILE A 161 7.36 7.75 10.00
C ILE A 161 7.01 6.50 9.21
N TRP A 162 6.63 5.46 9.90
CA TRP A 162 6.23 4.19 9.31
C TRP A 162 4.75 4.19 8.98
N GLN A 163 4.39 3.69 7.81
CA GLN A 163 3.06 3.13 7.60
C GLN A 163 3.02 1.79 8.34
N VAL A 164 1.91 1.45 8.99
CA VAL A 164 1.78 0.17 9.70
C VAL A 164 0.44 -0.46 9.35
N GLU A 165 0.47 -1.74 8.95
CA GLU A 165 -0.73 -2.56 8.79
C GLU A 165 -1.09 -3.17 10.14
N TRP A 166 -2.30 -2.92 10.60
CA TRP A 166 -2.81 -3.46 11.85
C TRP A 166 -3.92 -4.47 11.56
N ILE A 167 -3.73 -5.67 12.09
CA ILE A 167 -4.66 -6.78 11.95
C ILE A 167 -5.15 -7.15 13.35
N ARG A 168 -6.46 -7.01 13.56
CA ARG A 168 -7.12 -7.33 14.83
C ARG A 168 -8.01 -8.53 14.66
N GLU A 169 -8.16 -9.31 15.72
CA GLU A 169 -9.07 -10.44 15.73
C GLU A 169 -10.52 -9.97 15.50
N GLY A 170 -11.16 -10.50 14.44
CA GLY A 170 -12.54 -10.19 14.08
C GLY A 170 -12.80 -8.81 13.45
N LYS A 171 -11.76 -8.05 13.09
CA LYS A 171 -11.89 -6.76 12.38
C LYS A 171 -11.08 -6.74 11.09
N GLU A 172 -11.48 -5.86 10.17
CA GLU A 172 -10.75 -5.63 8.93
C GLU A 172 -9.36 -5.03 9.18
N ARG A 173 -8.49 -5.20 8.18
CA ARG A 173 -7.14 -4.63 8.16
C ARG A 173 -7.22 -3.10 8.13
N THR A 174 -6.43 -2.45 8.96
CA THR A 174 -6.41 -0.98 9.07
C THR A 174 -5.00 -0.45 8.95
N LEU A 175 -4.83 0.63 8.19
CA LEU A 175 -3.55 1.27 7.97
C LEU A 175 -3.44 2.52 8.85
N PHE A 176 -2.35 2.61 9.63
CA PHE A 176 -2.14 3.76 10.49
C PHE A 176 -0.66 4.11 10.59
N ARG A 177 -0.36 5.41 10.63
CA ARG A 177 1.02 5.92 10.64
C ARG A 177 1.58 5.95 12.06
N ALA A 178 2.80 5.43 12.23
CA ALA A 178 3.50 5.41 13.50
C ALA A 178 4.87 6.10 13.38
N MET A 179 5.23 6.94 14.34
CA MET A 179 6.59 7.47 14.41
C MET A 179 7.52 6.42 15.00
N GLY A 180 8.62 6.14 14.31
CA GLY A 180 9.54 5.07 14.67
C GLY A 180 10.26 5.23 16.01
N ASN A 181 10.35 6.47 16.53
CA ASN A 181 11.01 6.80 17.79
C ASN A 181 10.07 6.82 19.00
N ARG A 182 8.76 6.59 18.83
CA ARG A 182 7.78 6.56 19.92
C ARG A 182 7.25 5.15 20.16
N PRO A 183 6.74 4.85 21.38
CA PRO A 183 6.19 3.55 21.70
C PRO A 183 5.04 3.13 20.77
N ILE A 184 5.06 1.87 20.34
CA ILE A 184 4.07 1.34 19.41
C ILE A 184 2.64 1.35 20.00
N GLY A 185 2.52 1.17 21.31
CA GLY A 185 1.24 1.14 22.01
C GLY A 185 0.49 2.48 21.97
N GLU A 186 1.19 3.62 21.88
CA GLU A 186 0.54 4.94 21.77
C GLU A 186 -0.21 5.09 20.44
N PHE A 187 0.37 4.56 19.34
CA PHE A 187 -0.25 4.64 18.02
C PHE A 187 -1.44 3.70 17.88
N TYR A 188 -1.38 2.53 18.52
CA TYR A 188 -2.52 1.62 18.56
C TYR A 188 -3.72 2.26 19.28
N GLU A 189 -3.48 2.88 20.44
CA GLU A 189 -4.53 3.59 21.17
C GLU A 189 -5.08 4.78 20.39
N ALA A 190 -4.21 5.55 19.73
CA ALA A 190 -4.62 6.67 18.89
C ALA A 190 -5.51 6.21 17.74
N MET A 191 -5.17 5.10 17.08
CA MET A 191 -5.98 4.50 16.01
C MET A 191 -7.35 4.03 16.52
N VAL A 192 -7.39 3.31 17.65
CA VAL A 192 -8.65 2.85 18.26
C VAL A 192 -9.53 4.03 18.65
N GLU A 193 -8.95 5.11 19.18
CA GLU A 193 -9.69 6.33 19.52
C GLU A 193 -10.19 7.06 18.27
N GLU A 194 -9.43 7.08 17.18
CA GLU A 194 -9.87 7.67 15.91
C GLU A 194 -11.05 6.91 15.29
N GLU A 195 -11.00 5.58 15.27
CA GLU A 195 -12.15 4.75 14.87
C GLU A 195 -13.37 4.97 15.75
N ARG A 196 -13.16 5.05 17.07
CA ARG A 196 -14.23 5.37 18.00
C ARG A 196 -14.85 6.72 17.62
N ILE A 197 -14.05 7.76 17.39
CA ILE A 197 -14.51 9.11 17.01
C ILE A 197 -15.30 9.10 15.70
N LEU A 198 -14.86 8.33 14.71
CA LEU A 198 -15.57 8.19 13.44
C LEU A 198 -16.93 7.51 13.62
N ASN A 199 -17.02 6.53 14.51
CA ASN A 199 -18.25 5.83 14.84
C ASN A 199 -19.16 6.58 15.83
N MET A 200 -18.70 7.67 16.46
CA MET A 200 -19.52 8.47 17.37
C MET A 200 -20.62 9.22 16.59
N SER A 201 -21.81 9.26 17.17
CA SER A 201 -22.93 10.04 16.62
C SER A 201 -22.60 11.54 16.58
N GLU A 202 -23.24 12.30 15.67
CA GLU A 202 -23.01 13.75 15.59
C GLU A 202 -23.28 14.49 16.91
N LYS A 203 -24.25 13.99 17.70
CA LYS A 203 -24.59 14.55 19.01
C LYS A 203 -23.43 14.41 19.99
N GLU A 204 -22.83 13.23 20.07
CA GLU A 204 -21.67 12.97 20.93
C GLU A 204 -20.42 13.73 20.45
N ARG A 205 -20.23 13.88 19.13
CA ARG A 205 -19.14 14.72 18.57
C ARG A 205 -19.30 16.18 18.99
N ARG A 206 -20.53 16.72 18.96
CA ARG A 206 -20.82 18.09 19.42
C ARG A 206 -20.58 18.26 20.92
N GLU A 207 -20.93 17.27 21.73
CA GLU A 207 -20.68 17.28 23.18
C GLU A 207 -19.18 17.20 23.52
N LYS A 208 -18.42 16.33 22.85
CA LYS A 208 -16.96 16.26 22.99
C LYS A 208 -16.29 17.59 22.63
N LYS A 209 -16.71 18.22 21.52
CA LYS A 209 -16.21 19.55 21.11
C LYS A 209 -16.56 20.66 22.10
N LYS A 210 -17.76 20.63 22.72
CA LYS A 210 -18.14 21.55 23.80
C LYS A 210 -17.27 21.33 25.05
N GLY A 211 -17.00 20.07 25.41
CA GLY A 211 -16.12 19.71 26.52
C GLY A 211 -14.68 20.17 26.31
N GLU A 212 -14.13 19.97 25.12
CA GLU A 212 -12.78 20.43 24.76
C GLU A 212 -12.67 21.97 24.77
N LYS A 213 -13.70 22.68 24.28
CA LYS A 213 -13.77 24.15 24.37
C LYS A 213 -13.79 24.63 25.81
N ARG A 214 -14.53 23.97 26.71
CA ARG A 214 -14.50 24.26 28.16
C ARG A 214 -13.11 24.03 28.74
N ARG A 215 -12.49 22.88 28.48
CA ARG A 215 -11.12 22.58 28.96
C ARG A 215 -10.10 23.62 28.51
N ARG A 216 -10.16 24.05 27.24
CA ARG A 216 -9.27 25.09 26.72
C ARG A 216 -9.53 26.46 27.35
N ALA A 217 -10.79 26.80 27.62
CA ALA A 217 -11.13 28.03 28.36
C ALA A 217 -10.62 27.98 29.81
N ASP A 218 -10.76 26.84 30.48
CA ASP A 218 -10.27 26.63 31.85
C ASP A 218 -8.73 26.71 31.91
N GLU A 219 -8.03 26.17 30.90
CA GLU A 219 -6.58 26.26 30.80
C GLU A 219 -6.08 27.69 30.55
N VAL A 220 -6.73 28.44 29.67
CA VAL A 220 -6.45 29.86 29.47
C VAL A 220 -6.67 30.64 30.76
N LYS A 221 -7.78 30.38 31.48
CA LYS A 221 -8.07 31.02 32.77
C LYS A 221 -7.00 30.70 33.82
N ARG A 222 -6.54 29.44 33.88
CA ARG A 222 -5.47 29.01 34.78
C ARG A 222 -4.14 29.70 34.45
N ASN A 223 -3.79 29.81 33.17
CA ASN A 223 -2.56 30.50 32.75
C ASN A 223 -2.62 32.00 33.04
N LEU A 224 -3.80 32.62 32.88
CA LEU A 224 -4.00 34.02 33.25
C LEU A 224 -3.85 34.24 34.76
N ALA A 225 -4.42 33.35 35.58
CA ALA A 225 -4.28 33.39 37.03
C ALA A 225 -2.83 33.20 37.50
N LYS A 226 -2.08 32.29 36.85
CA LYS A 226 -0.63 32.12 37.10
C LYS A 226 0.16 33.38 36.76
N ARG A 227 -0.19 34.06 35.66
CA ARG A 227 0.47 35.31 35.26
C ARG A 227 0.15 36.46 36.22
N ALA A 228 -1.09 36.59 36.68
CA ALA A 228 -1.48 37.59 37.66
C ALA A 228 -0.74 37.41 39.00
N ARG A 229 -0.59 36.17 39.49
CA ARG A 229 0.20 35.88 40.70
C ARG A 229 1.67 36.24 40.54
N GLY A 230 2.28 35.93 39.38
CA GLY A 230 3.67 36.32 39.12
C GLY A 230 3.89 37.82 38.91
N GLU A 231 2.84 38.57 38.54
CA GLU A 231 2.87 40.04 38.51
C GLU A 231 2.69 40.65 39.91
N GLU A 232 1.85 40.08 40.77
CA GLU A 232 1.75 40.45 42.20
C GLU A 232 3.07 40.18 42.94
N GLU A 233 3.71 39.02 42.75
CA GLU A 233 5.03 38.72 43.33
C GLU A 233 6.15 39.64 42.81
N LYS A 234 6.05 40.13 41.56
CA LYS A 234 6.99 41.12 41.02
C LYS A 234 6.83 42.51 41.62
N LEU A 235 5.61 42.88 42.02
CA LEU A 235 5.34 44.16 42.66
C LEU A 235 5.81 44.17 44.13
N ASP A 236 5.79 43.03 44.80
CA ASP A 236 6.33 42.85 46.17
C ASP A 236 7.87 42.84 46.22
N MET A 237 8.54 42.58 45.08
CA MET A 237 10.00 42.63 44.94
C MET A 237 10.58 44.04 44.68
N THR A 238 9.86 45.09 45.10
CA THR A 238 10.36 46.48 45.08
C THR A 238 10.96 46.94 46.42
N SER A 239 11.03 46.07 47.43
CA SER A 239 11.90 46.30 48.58
C SER A 239 13.35 45.95 48.22
N VAL A 240 14.20 46.96 48.13
CA VAL A 240 15.64 46.81 47.89
C VAL A 240 16.23 45.93 49.00
N PRO A 241 16.84 44.77 48.70
CA PRO A 241 17.53 44.00 49.72
C PRO A 241 18.74 44.80 50.16
N ILE A 242 18.79 45.22 51.43
CA ILE A 242 19.96 45.88 52.01
C ILE A 242 21.08 44.83 52.03
N LEU A 243 22.03 44.94 51.09
CA LEU A 243 23.09 43.95 50.85
C LEU A 243 24.22 43.99 51.90
N GLN A 244 24.20 44.95 52.83
CA GLN A 244 25.22 45.14 53.85
C GLN A 244 24.58 45.28 55.23
N ASP A 245 24.99 44.43 56.17
CA ASP A 245 24.41 44.41 57.51
C ASP A 245 24.86 45.65 58.31
N PRO A 246 23.95 46.52 58.80
CA PRO A 246 24.33 47.82 59.36
C PRO A 246 25.17 47.76 60.65
N LYS A 247 25.20 46.62 61.34
CA LYS A 247 25.90 46.46 62.63
C LYS A 247 27.32 45.89 62.49
N THR A 248 27.57 45.11 61.44
CA THR A 248 28.84 44.39 61.27
C THR A 248 29.61 44.83 60.02
N GLY A 249 29.00 45.62 59.13
CA GLY A 249 29.66 46.15 57.93
C GLY A 249 30.01 45.08 56.89
N THR A 250 29.64 43.82 57.12
CA THR A 250 29.88 42.69 56.23
C THR A 250 28.81 42.62 55.13
N TRP A 251 29.26 42.32 53.91
CA TRP A 251 28.37 42.09 52.77
C TRP A 251 27.74 40.71 52.88
N ASN A 252 26.40 40.66 52.88
CA ASN A 252 25.66 39.40 52.89
C ASN A 252 25.63 38.83 51.47
N VAL A 253 26.75 38.24 51.04
CA VAL A 253 26.83 37.48 49.79
C VAL A 253 26.48 36.03 50.09
N ALA A 254 25.20 35.75 50.30
CA ALA A 254 24.73 34.37 50.23
C ALA A 254 24.83 33.90 48.76
N PRO A 255 25.50 32.78 48.46
CA PRO A 255 25.49 32.23 47.11
C PRO A 255 24.05 31.90 46.72
N VAL A 256 23.61 32.40 45.57
CA VAL A 256 22.28 32.15 44.97
C VAL A 256 21.98 30.64 44.75
N TYR A 257 22.94 29.76 45.05
CA TYR A 257 22.77 28.31 44.97
C TYR A 257 22.03 27.67 46.14
N SER A 258 21.91 28.31 47.31
CA SER A 258 21.29 27.66 48.48
C SER A 258 19.82 28.06 48.75
N ALA A 259 19.32 29.14 48.14
CA ALA A 259 17.90 29.48 48.21
C ALA A 259 17.04 28.68 47.20
N ARG A 260 17.65 27.84 46.35
CA ARG A 260 16.92 26.99 45.40
C ARG A 260 16.58 25.61 45.97
N GLU A 261 17.10 25.25 47.14
CA GLU A 261 16.83 23.96 47.77
C GLU A 261 15.63 24.00 48.73
N GLU A 262 15.30 25.15 49.34
CA GLU A 262 14.13 25.22 50.23
C GLU A 262 12.80 25.48 49.50
N VAL A 263 12.79 26.24 48.38
CA VAL A 263 11.59 26.33 47.52
C VAL A 263 11.38 25.04 46.72
N ALA A 264 12.45 24.25 46.50
CA ALA A 264 12.35 22.93 45.88
C ALA A 264 11.81 21.85 46.84
N ASN A 265 11.70 22.12 48.15
CA ASN A 265 11.12 21.19 49.12
C ASN A 265 9.69 21.57 49.56
N SER A 266 9.23 22.81 49.37
CA SER A 266 7.82 23.18 49.60
C SER A 266 6.95 23.13 48.34
N GLU A 267 7.54 23.13 47.13
CA GLU A 267 6.81 22.86 45.87
C GLU A 267 6.71 21.36 45.53
N ARG A 268 7.21 20.47 46.40
CA ARG A 268 7.14 19.00 46.25
C ARG A 268 5.91 18.35 46.88
N GLU A 269 5.00 19.12 47.48
CA GLU A 269 3.74 18.60 48.04
C GLU A 269 2.49 18.92 47.22
N ASP A 270 2.59 19.69 46.14
CA ASP A 270 1.57 19.67 45.08
C ASP A 270 2.00 18.72 43.98
N SER A 271 1.99 17.43 44.33
CA SER A 271 1.91 16.37 43.35
C SER A 271 0.70 16.64 42.47
N ILE A 272 0.94 17.23 41.29
CA ILE A 272 0.13 16.98 40.10
C ILE A 272 0.06 15.46 40.06
N ALA A 273 -1.08 14.92 40.49
CA ALA A 273 -1.34 13.50 40.43
C ALA A 273 -0.97 13.08 39.01
N MET A 274 0.11 12.30 38.91
CA MET A 274 0.43 11.61 37.68
C MET A 274 -0.88 11.00 37.19
N PRO A 275 -1.24 11.13 35.91
CA PRO A 275 -2.34 10.35 35.38
C PRO A 275 -2.06 8.89 35.82
N PRO A 276 -3.08 8.18 36.33
CA PRO A 276 -2.90 6.84 36.88
C PRO A 276 -2.08 6.01 35.90
N PRO A 277 -1.21 5.09 36.39
CA PRO A 277 -0.44 4.22 35.51
C PRO A 277 -1.40 3.65 34.46
N PRO A 278 -1.05 3.72 33.16
CA PRO A 278 -1.95 3.27 32.11
C PRO A 278 -2.36 1.85 32.47
N LYS A 279 -3.68 1.61 32.52
CA LYS A 279 -4.27 0.31 32.84
C LYS A 279 -3.50 -0.80 32.11
N PRO A 280 -3.28 -1.99 32.72
CA PRO A 280 -2.65 -3.10 32.02
C PRO A 280 -3.39 -3.27 30.70
N ARG A 281 -2.68 -3.03 29.61
CA ARG A 281 -3.32 -2.92 28.30
C ARG A 281 -3.71 -4.33 27.90
N ASP A 282 -5.00 -4.52 27.63
CA ASP A 282 -5.61 -5.81 27.33
C ASP A 282 -5.17 -6.42 25.99
N TYR A 283 -3.99 -6.07 25.47
CA TYR A 283 -3.55 -6.46 24.14
C TYR A 283 -2.08 -6.86 24.10
N LYS A 284 -1.81 -7.96 23.39
CA LYS A 284 -0.47 -8.44 23.02
C LYS A 284 -0.24 -8.13 21.54
N PHE A 285 0.97 -7.66 21.24
CA PHE A 285 1.35 -7.22 19.91
C PHE A 285 2.34 -8.20 19.30
N TYR A 286 2.15 -8.53 18.03
CA TYR A 286 3.01 -9.45 17.29
C TYR A 286 3.32 -8.89 15.91
N LEU A 287 4.59 -8.91 15.52
CA LEU A 287 5.06 -8.52 14.20
C LEU A 287 5.04 -9.73 13.26
N HIS A 288 4.45 -9.59 12.08
CA HIS A 288 4.46 -10.62 11.06
C HIS A 288 5.82 -10.72 10.36
N ARG A 289 6.34 -11.94 10.19
CA ARG A 289 7.58 -12.21 9.46
C ARG A 289 7.29 -12.50 7.97
N PRO A 290 7.83 -11.69 7.04
CA PRO A 290 7.64 -11.93 5.60
C PRO A 290 8.49 -13.12 5.10
N LEU A 291 8.18 -13.60 3.89
CA LEU A 291 8.91 -14.66 3.16
C LEU A 291 9.01 -16.00 3.89
N THR A 292 7.96 -16.39 4.58
CA THR A 292 7.86 -17.73 5.17
C THR A 292 7.32 -18.73 4.15
N PRO A 293 7.85 -19.97 4.08
CA PRO A 293 7.35 -20.98 3.15
C PRO A 293 5.88 -21.27 3.43
N ALA A 294 5.08 -21.49 2.37
CA ALA A 294 3.64 -21.77 2.48
C ALA A 294 3.31 -23.04 3.30
N SER A 295 4.28 -23.92 3.49
CA SER A 295 4.15 -25.12 4.35
C SER A 295 4.00 -24.79 5.83
N PHE A 296 4.36 -23.58 6.25
CA PHE A 296 4.25 -23.14 7.63
C PHE A 296 3.05 -22.19 7.81
N PRO A 297 2.38 -22.25 8.97
CA PRO A 297 1.42 -21.22 9.36
C PRO A 297 2.08 -19.83 9.44
N LYS A 298 1.28 -18.76 9.50
CA LYS A 298 1.80 -17.38 9.52
C LYS A 298 2.68 -17.17 10.76
N VAL A 299 3.92 -16.75 10.53
CA VAL A 299 4.91 -16.63 11.60
C VAL A 299 4.87 -15.23 12.22
N LEU A 300 4.74 -15.20 13.54
CA LEU A 300 4.55 -14.01 14.35
C LEU A 300 5.65 -13.89 15.41
N ALA A 301 6.18 -12.68 15.54
CA ALA A 301 7.22 -12.36 16.49
C ALA A 301 6.68 -11.43 17.59
N PRO A 302 6.75 -11.80 18.88
CA PRO A 302 6.23 -10.96 19.95
C PRO A 302 6.97 -9.61 20.01
N ILE A 303 6.22 -8.52 20.19
CA ILE A 303 6.75 -7.17 20.34
C ILE A 303 6.15 -6.48 21.57
N SER A 304 6.94 -5.59 22.20
CA SER A 304 6.50 -4.90 23.42
C SER A 304 5.75 -3.60 23.09
N HIS A 305 4.70 -3.27 23.84
CA HIS A 305 3.94 -2.04 23.59
C HIS A 305 4.71 -0.75 23.96
N SER A 306 5.69 -0.85 24.86
CA SER A 306 6.41 0.29 25.45
C SER A 306 7.65 0.74 24.70
N LYS A 307 8.21 -0.10 23.83
CA LYS A 307 9.46 0.22 23.10
C LYS A 307 9.15 0.87 21.75
N PRO A 308 10.07 1.67 21.22
CA PRO A 308 9.91 2.30 19.92
C PRO A 308 9.91 1.28 18.78
N LEU A 309 9.09 1.54 17.75
CA LEU A 309 8.90 0.62 16.63
C LEU A 309 10.21 0.33 15.88
N THR A 310 11.02 1.37 15.58
CA THR A 310 12.27 1.19 14.82
C THR A 310 13.27 0.30 15.56
N GLU A 311 13.30 0.33 16.88
CA GLU A 311 14.19 -0.53 17.68
C GLU A 311 13.76 -2.00 17.61
N GLN A 312 12.46 -2.27 17.59
CA GLN A 312 11.91 -3.62 17.49
C GLN A 312 12.03 -4.22 16.09
N LEU A 313 12.14 -3.38 15.05
CA LEU A 313 12.39 -3.81 13.68
C LEU A 313 13.87 -4.08 13.41
N ARG A 314 14.78 -3.75 14.34
CA ARG A 314 16.22 -3.93 14.20
C ARG A 314 16.57 -5.39 13.88
N LYS A 315 17.43 -5.61 12.87
CA LYS A 315 17.82 -6.95 12.38
C LYS A 315 16.66 -7.80 11.83
N ARG A 316 15.52 -7.19 11.48
CA ARG A 316 14.39 -7.88 10.87
C ARG A 316 14.20 -7.46 9.42
N GLU A 317 13.43 -8.30 8.71
CA GLU A 317 13.03 -8.06 7.33
C GLU A 317 11.56 -7.63 7.30
N VAL A 318 11.25 -6.64 6.46
CA VAL A 318 9.91 -6.06 6.32
C VAL A 318 9.58 -5.95 4.83
N LEU A 319 8.37 -6.37 4.45
CA LEU A 319 7.86 -6.18 3.09
C LEU A 319 7.11 -4.84 3.01
N GLU A 320 7.65 -3.86 2.29
CA GLU A 320 7.27 -2.44 2.24
C GLU A 320 7.20 -1.72 3.59
N PHE A 321 6.27 -2.14 4.44
CA PHE A 321 5.99 -1.57 5.75
C PHE A 321 5.54 -2.66 6.73
N PRO A 322 5.72 -2.49 8.06
CA PRO A 322 5.48 -3.55 9.03
C PRO A 322 3.99 -3.91 9.17
N THR A 323 3.73 -5.20 9.39
CA THR A 323 2.39 -5.74 9.67
C THR A 323 2.35 -6.25 11.10
N ILE A 324 1.41 -5.73 11.89
CA ILE A 324 1.28 -6.00 13.32
C ILE A 324 -0.07 -6.64 13.58
N HIS A 325 -0.04 -7.83 14.14
CA HIS A 325 -1.19 -8.53 14.68
C HIS A 325 -1.38 -8.13 16.14
N VAL A 326 -2.63 -7.85 16.51
CA VAL A 326 -3.00 -7.51 17.88
C VAL A 326 -4.04 -8.49 18.37
N PHE A 327 -3.71 -9.19 19.46
CA PHE A 327 -4.59 -10.14 20.11
C PHE A 327 -4.96 -9.67 21.52
N PRO A 328 -6.14 -10.00 22.02
CA PRO A 328 -6.50 -9.77 23.42
C PRO A 328 -5.51 -10.44 24.38
N SER A 329 -5.21 -9.80 25.50
CA SER A 329 -4.29 -10.33 26.53
C SER A 329 -4.83 -11.62 27.17
N SER A 330 -6.16 -11.80 27.14
CA SER A 330 -6.86 -13.02 27.56
C SER A 330 -6.56 -14.24 26.70
N ALA A 331 -6.06 -14.05 25.48
CA ALA A 331 -5.55 -15.16 24.67
C ALA A 331 -4.15 -15.52 25.16
N GLU A 332 -4.05 -16.61 25.92
CA GLU A 332 -2.75 -17.16 26.35
C GLU A 332 -2.02 -17.86 25.19
N THR A 333 -2.78 -18.42 24.24
CA THR A 333 -2.28 -19.13 23.06
C THR A 333 -2.62 -18.38 21.77
N LEU A 334 -1.71 -18.43 20.79
CA LEU A 334 -1.98 -17.91 19.45
C LEU A 334 -3.11 -18.70 18.78
N PRO A 335 -4.00 -18.05 18.00
CA PRO A 335 -5.06 -18.75 17.26
C PRO A 335 -4.54 -19.78 16.24
N GLU A 336 -5.39 -20.74 15.87
CA GLU A 336 -5.06 -21.77 14.87
C GLU A 336 -4.65 -21.11 13.54
N GLY A 337 -3.50 -21.49 12.99
CA GLY A 337 -2.93 -20.90 11.77
C GLY A 337 -1.82 -19.86 11.98
N PHE A 338 -1.44 -19.57 13.23
CA PHE A 338 -0.26 -18.77 13.57
C PHE A 338 0.81 -19.58 14.31
N MET A 339 2.08 -19.21 14.12
CA MET A 339 3.24 -19.85 14.74
C MET A 339 4.18 -18.78 15.32
N LEU A 340 4.80 -19.05 16.47
CA LEU A 340 5.81 -18.14 17.02
C LEU A 340 7.10 -18.16 16.19
N GLU A 341 7.75 -17.01 16.07
CA GLU A 341 9.04 -16.86 15.38
C GLU A 341 10.11 -17.80 15.96
N GLU A 342 10.14 -18.00 17.28
CA GLU A 342 11.10 -18.89 17.94
C GLU A 342 10.93 -20.35 17.52
N ASP A 343 9.67 -20.80 17.43
CA ASP A 343 9.35 -22.19 17.05
C ASP A 343 9.60 -22.41 15.56
N PHE A 344 9.33 -21.41 14.73
CA PHE A 344 9.67 -21.43 13.31
C PHE A 344 11.19 -21.53 13.10
N LEU A 345 11.98 -20.71 13.80
CA LEU A 345 13.44 -20.75 13.68
C LEU A 345 14.03 -22.09 14.13
N LYS A 346 13.48 -22.71 15.18
CA LYS A 346 13.84 -24.08 15.59
C LYS A 346 13.47 -25.10 14.51
N ALA A 347 12.25 -25.05 13.98
CA ALA A 347 11.79 -25.99 12.96
C ALA A 347 12.62 -25.92 11.66
N VAL A 348 13.01 -24.71 11.24
CA VAL A 348 13.88 -24.49 10.09
C VAL A 348 15.31 -24.97 10.36
N ALA A 349 15.86 -24.70 11.55
CA ALA A 349 17.18 -25.18 11.94
C ALA A 349 17.25 -26.72 12.02
N ASP A 350 16.16 -27.37 12.45
CA ASP A 350 16.04 -28.82 12.55
C ASP A 350 15.72 -29.51 11.20
N GLY A 351 15.58 -28.75 10.10
CA GLY A 351 15.34 -29.30 8.76
C GLY A 351 13.97 -29.94 8.56
N LYS A 352 13.00 -29.69 9.45
CA LYS A 352 11.63 -30.23 9.31
C LYS A 352 10.89 -29.47 8.20
N LYS A 353 10.46 -30.18 7.15
CA LYS A 353 9.53 -29.65 6.14
C LYS A 353 8.15 -29.47 6.79
N GLY A 354 7.56 -28.28 6.66
CA GLY A 354 6.34 -27.88 7.36
C GLY A 354 5.18 -28.87 7.16
N VAL A 355 4.45 -29.13 8.25
CA VAL A 355 3.23 -29.95 8.25
C VAL A 355 2.10 -29.11 7.65
N GLY A 356 2.00 -29.13 6.32
CA GLY A 356 0.81 -28.65 5.62
C GLY A 356 -0.33 -29.62 5.92
N LYS A 357 -1.36 -29.15 6.63
CA LYS A 357 -2.63 -29.85 6.83
C LYS A 357 -3.29 -30.00 5.44
N LYS A 358 -3.12 -31.16 4.82
CA LYS A 358 -3.77 -31.55 3.58
C LYS A 358 -5.26 -31.73 3.90
N MET A 359 -6.09 -30.79 3.44
CA MET A 359 -7.53 -30.94 3.49
C MET A 359 -7.88 -31.87 2.32
N GLU A 360 -7.85 -33.17 2.60
CA GLU A 360 -8.27 -34.21 1.65
C GLU A 360 -9.79 -34.13 1.56
N GLN A 361 -10.28 -33.77 0.37
CA GLN A 361 -11.66 -33.97 -0.04
C GLN A 361 -11.63 -35.18 -0.96
N ASP A 362 -12.23 -36.27 -0.48
CA ASP A 362 -12.35 -37.55 -1.18
C ASP A 362 -13.02 -37.37 -2.55
N VAL A 363 -12.32 -37.75 -3.61
CA VAL A 363 -12.93 -38.21 -4.87
C VAL A 363 -12.14 -39.42 -5.31
N GLU A 364 -12.87 -40.54 -5.35
CA GLU A 364 -12.41 -41.88 -5.68
C GLU A 364 -11.72 -41.95 -7.04
N THR A 365 -10.56 -42.61 -7.06
CA THR A 365 -9.85 -43.10 -8.23
C THR A 365 -10.43 -44.45 -8.66
N GLU A 366 -10.75 -44.59 -9.95
CA GLU A 366 -10.66 -45.86 -10.67
C GLU A 366 -9.61 -45.70 -11.79
N ASP A 367 -8.80 -46.76 -11.92
CA ASP A 367 -7.53 -46.88 -12.64
C ASP A 367 -7.66 -47.14 -14.16
N GLU A 368 -6.48 -47.18 -14.80
CA GLU A 368 -6.09 -47.73 -16.13
C GLU A 368 -6.06 -46.73 -17.30
N ASP A 369 -5.04 -46.63 -18.15
CA ASP A 369 -3.71 -47.25 -18.29
C ASP A 369 -2.85 -46.31 -19.18
N SER A 370 -1.54 -46.48 -19.06
CA SER A 370 -0.41 -45.90 -19.76
C SER A 370 -0.51 -45.75 -21.30
N THR A 371 0.12 -44.70 -21.83
CA THR A 371 1.27 -44.84 -22.76
C THR A 371 1.92 -43.48 -23.06
N ASP A 372 3.23 -43.60 -23.26
CA ASP A 372 4.30 -42.62 -23.43
C ASP A 372 4.27 -41.92 -24.80
N SER A 373 4.54 -40.61 -24.85
CA SER A 373 5.33 -39.98 -25.92
C SER A 373 5.51 -38.47 -25.67
N GLU A 374 6.78 -38.09 -25.58
CA GLU A 374 7.32 -36.74 -25.67
C GLU A 374 6.89 -36.07 -26.99
N ASP A 375 6.39 -34.82 -26.93
CA ASP A 375 6.84 -33.82 -27.89
C ASP A 375 6.56 -32.38 -27.45
N THR A 376 7.41 -31.53 -28.02
CA THR A 376 7.65 -30.12 -27.83
C THR A 376 6.53 -29.18 -28.29
N SER A 377 6.62 -27.92 -27.84
CA SER A 377 6.24 -26.68 -28.54
C SER A 377 5.13 -25.82 -27.90
N SER A 378 5.60 -24.69 -27.34
CA SER A 378 5.09 -23.30 -27.43
C SER A 378 3.63 -23.01 -27.86
N GLY A 379 2.98 -22.15 -27.06
CA GLY A 379 1.88 -21.25 -27.45
C GLY A 379 1.28 -20.66 -26.17
N GLU A 380 1.64 -19.45 -25.76
CA GLU A 380 0.98 -18.18 -26.10
C GLU A 380 -0.55 -18.23 -25.96
N GLU A 381 -1.00 -18.01 -24.72
CA GLU A 381 -2.40 -17.76 -24.35
C GLU A 381 -2.61 -16.24 -24.29
N SER A 382 -3.32 -15.69 -25.28
CA SER A 382 -3.86 -14.33 -25.27
C SER A 382 -5.36 -14.47 -25.11
N ASP A 383 -5.86 -14.08 -23.93
CA ASP A 383 -7.30 -13.96 -23.67
C ASP A 383 -7.63 -12.48 -23.45
N SER A 384 -8.65 -12.01 -24.15
CA SER A 384 -9.16 -10.64 -24.08
C SER A 384 -10.64 -10.68 -24.42
N GLU A 385 -11.43 -10.90 -23.36
CA GLU A 385 -12.82 -10.52 -23.29
C GLU A 385 -12.89 -8.98 -23.22
N GLU A 386 -13.65 -8.31 -24.10
CA GLU A 386 -14.51 -7.19 -23.69
C GLU A 386 -15.68 -6.99 -24.66
N SER A 387 -16.86 -7.15 -24.06
CA SER A 387 -18.16 -6.51 -24.25
C SER A 387 -18.27 -5.29 -25.18
N MET A 388 -19.25 -5.35 -26.07
CA MET A 388 -19.77 -4.24 -26.87
C MET A 388 -20.85 -3.49 -26.08
N GLU A 389 -20.74 -2.17 -25.99
CA GLU A 389 -21.80 -1.27 -25.54
C GLU A 389 -22.33 -0.49 -26.76
N ASP A 390 -23.64 -0.55 -26.94
CA ASP A 390 -24.40 -0.06 -28.09
C ASP A 390 -24.41 1.48 -28.16
N GLY A 391 -24.15 2.02 -29.36
CA GLY A 391 -24.32 3.43 -29.70
C GLY A 391 -25.46 3.61 -30.69
N GLU A 392 -26.52 4.28 -30.25
CA GLU A 392 -27.69 4.70 -31.04
C GLU A 392 -27.30 5.54 -32.25
N ILE A 393 -27.94 5.28 -33.39
CA ILE A 393 -27.83 6.07 -34.62
C ILE A 393 -29.08 6.95 -34.74
N ALA A 394 -28.87 8.24 -35.00
CA ALA A 394 -29.87 9.17 -35.51
C ALA A 394 -29.94 9.12 -37.04
#